data_AF-A0A5K1I4B5-F1
#
_entry.id   AF-A0A5K1I4B5-F1
#
_cell.length_a   1.000
_cell.length_b   1.000
_cell.length_c   1.000
_cell.angle_alpha   90.00
_cell.angle_beta   90.00
_cell.angle_gamma   90.00
#
_symmetry.space_group_name_H-M   'P 1'
#
loop_
_entity.id
_entity.type
_entity.pdbx_description
1 polymer ?
#
loop_
_entity_poly.entity_id
_entity_poly.type
_entity_poly.pdbx_seq_one_letter_code
_entity_poly.pdbx_strand_id
1 'polypeptide(L)'
;MTQPTHTHKTRGGRFALVAHYNGDTSLESHQIVVYRDLDLEVDTATTTKDWETNWRPVAGDDCTVCMGTGTDQIKGNKDRPCGGCFGLGKVRQDGETPKDRWQLAEVAAGIIKRQQQELEQRRQAMALPGVKAALEAHRMERQRQQEDAVAEQEQKWRGSRGHGPGGARHTGD
;
A
#
# COMPACT_ATOMS: atom_id res chain seq x y z
N MET A 1 -0.65 -14.86 -29.74
CA MET A 1 -1.32 -14.28 -28.57
C MET A 1 -1.57 -12.81 -28.85
N THR A 2 -2.80 -12.33 -28.71
CA THR A 2 -3.13 -10.91 -28.91
C THR A 2 -2.59 -10.11 -27.73
N GLN A 3 -1.84 -9.02 -27.99
CA GLN A 3 -1.34 -8.15 -26.93
C GLN A 3 -2.48 -7.28 -26.35
N PRO A 4 -2.49 -7.03 -25.02
CA PRO A 4 -3.46 -6.12 -24.42
C PRO A 4 -3.21 -4.70 -24.91
N THR A 5 -4.28 -4.00 -25.27
CA THR A 5 -4.23 -2.59 -25.66
C THR A 5 -4.80 -1.68 -24.58
N HIS A 6 -5.69 -2.18 -23.73
CA HIS A 6 -6.40 -1.41 -22.71
C HIS A 6 -6.47 -2.14 -21.36
N THR A 7 -6.69 -1.35 -20.31
CA THR A 7 -6.92 -1.78 -18.93
C THR A 7 -8.10 -1.00 -18.34
N HIS A 8 -8.86 -1.61 -17.44
CA HIS A 8 -9.96 -0.93 -16.76
C HIS A 8 -9.40 0.06 -15.72
N LYS A 9 -9.92 1.29 -15.64
CA LYS A 9 -9.35 2.35 -14.79
C LYS A 9 -9.36 2.03 -13.30
N THR A 10 -10.42 1.39 -12.80
CA THR A 10 -10.57 1.04 -11.37
C THR A 10 -10.17 -0.39 -11.00
N ARG A 11 -10.57 -1.39 -11.80
CA ARG A 11 -10.31 -2.82 -11.53
C ARG A 11 -9.08 -3.36 -12.27
N GLY A 12 -8.61 -2.61 -13.27
CA GLY A 12 -7.69 -3.07 -14.29
C GLY A 12 -8.16 -4.30 -15.07
N GLY A 13 -7.25 -4.98 -15.74
CA GLY A 13 -7.49 -6.21 -16.51
C GLY A 13 -6.78 -6.15 -17.86
N ARG A 14 -6.76 -7.26 -18.58
CA ARG A 14 -6.09 -7.35 -19.89
C ARG A 14 -7.14 -7.34 -21.00
N PHE A 15 -7.36 -6.18 -21.62
CA PHE A 15 -8.34 -6.03 -22.68
C PHE A 15 -7.68 -5.67 -24.01
N ALA A 16 -8.17 -6.26 -25.09
CA ALA A 16 -7.78 -5.89 -26.45
C ALA A 16 -8.99 -5.25 -27.15
N LEU A 17 -8.87 -3.98 -27.52
CA LEU A 17 -9.81 -3.34 -28.43
C LEU A 17 -9.79 -4.06 -29.78
N VAL A 18 -10.95 -4.58 -30.22
CA VAL A 18 -11.09 -5.35 -31.46
C VAL A 18 -11.65 -4.47 -32.57
N ALA A 19 -12.74 -3.75 -32.31
CA ALA A 19 -13.41 -2.94 -33.32
C ALA A 19 -14.27 -1.83 -32.71
N HIS A 20 -14.48 -0.77 -33.49
CA HIS A 20 -15.49 0.25 -33.26
C HIS A 20 -16.55 0.16 -34.36
N TYR A 21 -17.82 0.10 -33.96
CA TYR A 21 -18.96 0.13 -34.89
C TYR A 21 -19.74 1.43 -34.69
N ASN A 22 -19.90 2.17 -35.78
CA ASN A 22 -20.88 3.24 -35.86
C ASN A 22 -22.19 2.61 -36.36
N GLY A 23 -23.24 2.64 -35.55
CA GLY A 23 -24.55 2.14 -35.97
C GLY A 23 -25.08 2.91 -37.17
N ASP A 24 -25.59 2.22 -38.18
CA ASP A 24 -26.22 2.83 -39.35
C ASP A 24 -27.75 2.92 -39.13
N THR A 25 -28.26 4.15 -39.28
CA THR A 25 -29.63 4.60 -39.62
C THR A 25 -30.89 4.04 -38.93
N SER A 26 -30.83 3.20 -37.91
CA SER A 26 -32.05 2.82 -37.13
C SER A 26 -31.89 2.83 -35.61
N LEU A 27 -30.66 2.87 -35.11
CA LEU A 27 -30.34 3.05 -33.69
C LEU A 27 -29.61 4.38 -33.56
N GLU A 28 -30.36 5.44 -33.29
CA GLU A 28 -29.74 6.72 -32.95
C GLU A 28 -28.70 6.51 -31.84
N SER A 29 -27.48 6.98 -32.12
CA SER A 29 -26.49 7.49 -31.17
C SER A 29 -25.66 6.53 -30.30
N HIS A 30 -25.76 5.21 -30.44
CA HIS A 30 -24.92 4.30 -29.65
C HIS A 30 -23.80 3.72 -30.51
N GLN A 31 -22.67 4.44 -30.58
CA GLN A 31 -21.42 3.85 -31.05
C GLN A 31 -21.06 2.66 -30.12
N ILE A 32 -20.72 1.51 -30.71
CA ILE A 32 -20.43 0.28 -29.98
C ILE A 32 -18.93 -0.01 -30.10
N VAL A 33 -18.33 -0.40 -28.98
CA VAL A 33 -16.96 -0.89 -28.88
C VAL A 33 -17.01 -2.39 -28.61
N VAL A 34 -16.33 -3.15 -29.47
CA VAL A 34 -16.08 -4.58 -29.24
C VAL A 34 -14.65 -4.73 -28.74
N TYR A 35 -14.51 -5.40 -27.61
CA TYR A 35 -13.23 -5.71 -26.99
C TYR A 35 -13.18 -7.16 -26.56
N ARG A 36 -11.96 -7.71 -26.52
CA ARG A 36 -11.68 -9.05 -26.00
C ARG A 36 -11.15 -8.93 -24.58
N ASP A 37 -11.74 -9.68 -23.66
CA ASP A 37 -11.13 -10.00 -22.37
C ASP A 37 -10.10 -11.12 -22.60
N LEU A 38 -8.82 -10.82 -22.40
CA LEU A 38 -7.73 -11.78 -22.64
C LEU A 38 -7.52 -12.76 -21.47
N ASP A 39 -8.12 -12.50 -20.30
CA ASP A 39 -8.08 -13.40 -19.15
C ASP A 39 -9.18 -14.47 -19.27
N LEU A 40 -10.35 -14.07 -19.75
CA LEU A 40 -11.51 -14.95 -19.95
C LEU A 40 -11.63 -15.51 -21.38
N GLU A 41 -10.83 -14.99 -22.32
CA GLU A 41 -10.85 -15.34 -23.74
C GLU A 41 -12.22 -15.14 -24.43
N VAL A 42 -12.97 -14.14 -23.99
CA VAL A 42 -14.31 -13.82 -24.53
C VAL A 42 -14.35 -12.44 -25.20
N ASP A 43 -15.13 -12.34 -26.26
CA ASP A 43 -15.44 -11.07 -26.93
C ASP A 43 -16.71 -10.46 -26.30
N THR A 44 -16.61 -9.19 -25.92
CA THR A 44 -17.70 -8.44 -25.28
C THR A 44 -17.91 -7.13 -26.01
N ALA A 45 -19.16 -6.67 -26.05
CA ALA A 45 -19.53 -5.38 -26.63
C ALA A 45 -20.03 -4.43 -25.53
N THR A 46 -19.60 -3.19 -25.57
CA THR A 46 -20.13 -2.10 -24.75
C THR A 46 -20.35 -0.83 -25.58
N THR A 47 -20.95 0.21 -25.02
CA THR A 47 -21.07 1.51 -25.68
C THR A 47 -19.74 2.26 -25.65
N THR A 48 -19.45 3.08 -26.66
CA THR A 48 -18.23 3.91 -26.70
C THR A 48 -18.10 4.80 -25.47
N LYS A 49 -19.21 5.38 -24.99
CA LYS A 49 -19.22 6.21 -23.78
C LYS A 49 -18.79 5.43 -22.54
N ASP A 50 -19.30 4.21 -22.36
CA ASP A 50 -18.90 3.34 -21.25
C ASP A 50 -17.42 2.93 -21.37
N TRP A 51 -16.99 2.57 -22.58
CA TRP A 51 -15.59 2.22 -22.87
C TRP A 51 -14.63 3.35 -22.49
N GLU A 52 -14.85 4.55 -22.98
CA GLU A 52 -14.01 5.72 -22.69
C GLU A 52 -14.05 6.12 -21.20
N THR A 53 -15.19 5.89 -20.54
CA THR A 53 -15.34 6.18 -19.11
C THR A 53 -14.53 5.21 -18.26
N ASN A 54 -14.58 3.91 -18.57
CA ASN A 54 -14.12 2.86 -17.67
C ASN A 54 -12.80 2.21 -18.09
N TRP A 55 -12.37 2.34 -19.34
CA TRP A 55 -11.10 1.78 -19.84
C TRP A 55 -10.15 2.89 -20.27
N ARG A 56 -8.86 2.61 -20.18
CA ARG A 56 -7.80 3.46 -20.71
C ARG A 56 -6.78 2.61 -21.46
N PRO A 57 -6.08 3.18 -22.46
CA PRO A 57 -4.93 2.51 -23.04
C PRO A 57 -3.94 2.09 -21.95
N VAL A 58 -3.30 0.93 -22.15
CA VAL A 58 -2.18 0.53 -21.30
C VAL A 58 -1.07 1.55 -21.49
N ALA A 59 -0.69 2.24 -20.42
CA ALA A 59 0.34 3.25 -20.45
C ALA A 59 1.72 2.58 -20.48
N GLY A 60 2.71 3.25 -21.06
CA GLY A 60 4.07 2.69 -21.17
C GLY A 60 4.73 2.44 -19.82
N ASP A 61 4.27 3.12 -18.77
CA ASP A 61 4.73 2.91 -17.41
C ASP A 61 3.88 1.88 -16.65
N ASP A 62 2.77 1.35 -17.18
CA ASP A 62 1.92 0.36 -16.49
C ASP A 62 2.67 -0.93 -16.13
N CYS A 63 2.24 -1.58 -15.04
CA CYS A 63 2.88 -2.83 -14.60
C CYS A 63 2.76 -3.88 -15.70
N THR A 64 3.88 -4.46 -16.15
CA THR A 64 3.88 -5.47 -17.24
C THR A 64 3.15 -6.78 -16.90
N VAL A 65 2.75 -6.95 -15.63
CA VAL A 65 2.09 -8.16 -15.14
C VAL A 65 0.60 -7.94 -14.98
N CYS A 66 0.18 -6.87 -14.30
CA CYS A 66 -1.23 -6.57 -14.13
C CYS A 66 -1.77 -5.47 -15.02
N MET A 67 -0.94 -4.91 -15.90
CA MET A 67 -1.32 -3.84 -16.84
C MET A 67 -2.01 -2.67 -16.13
N GLY A 68 -1.52 -2.28 -14.96
CA GLY A 68 -2.03 -1.12 -14.22
C GLY A 68 -3.24 -1.37 -13.30
N THR A 69 -3.63 -2.63 -13.04
CA THR A 69 -4.67 -2.94 -12.03
C THR A 69 -4.24 -2.62 -10.59
N GLY A 70 -2.93 -2.58 -10.33
CA GLY A 70 -2.37 -2.48 -8.99
C GLY A 70 -2.20 -1.03 -8.56
N THR A 71 -2.81 -0.65 -7.45
CA THR A 71 -2.51 0.60 -6.72
C THR A 71 -1.23 0.40 -5.91
N ASP A 72 -0.07 0.70 -6.48
CA ASP A 72 1.19 0.67 -5.75
C ASP A 72 1.91 2.03 -5.83
N GLN A 73 2.37 2.50 -4.67
CA GLN A 73 3.03 3.77 -4.45
C GLN A 73 4.53 3.73 -4.80
N ILE A 74 5.10 2.52 -4.97
CA ILE A 74 6.54 2.31 -5.19
C ILE A 74 6.78 1.95 -6.66
N LYS A 75 6.54 2.88 -7.58
CA LYS A 75 6.89 2.68 -9.00
C LYS A 75 8.02 3.61 -9.41
N GLY A 76 9.20 3.02 -9.65
CA GLY A 76 10.38 3.73 -10.15
C GLY A 76 10.90 3.23 -11.50
N ASN A 77 10.40 2.10 -12.04
CA ASN A 77 10.86 1.53 -13.31
C ASN A 77 9.70 0.89 -14.09
N LYS A 78 9.48 1.37 -15.33
CA LYS A 78 8.44 0.93 -16.28
C LYS A 78 8.57 -0.55 -16.71
N ASP A 79 9.79 -1.08 -16.71
CA ASP A 79 10.07 -2.45 -17.19
C ASP A 79 9.89 -3.49 -16.07
N ARG A 80 9.53 -3.07 -14.86
CA ARG A 80 9.40 -3.94 -13.67
C ARG A 80 7.96 -4.02 -13.17
N PRO A 81 7.52 -5.19 -12.67
CA PRO A 81 6.18 -5.30 -12.10
C PRO A 81 6.03 -4.46 -10.84
N CYS A 82 4.81 -3.99 -10.55
CA CYS A 82 4.53 -3.26 -9.33
C CYS A 82 4.64 -4.15 -8.08
N GLY A 83 4.77 -3.52 -6.92
CA GLY A 83 4.67 -4.10 -5.57
C GLY A 83 3.37 -4.85 -5.29
N GLY A 84 2.32 -4.67 -6.10
CA GLY A 84 1.11 -5.52 -6.03
C GLY A 84 1.26 -6.88 -6.72
N CYS A 85 2.13 -6.98 -7.74
CA CYS A 85 2.29 -8.18 -8.56
C CYS A 85 3.57 -8.95 -8.25
N PHE A 86 4.67 -8.23 -8.05
CA PHE A 86 5.96 -8.81 -7.63
C PHE A 86 6.66 -8.01 -6.53
N GLY A 87 5.91 -7.15 -5.84
CA GLY A 87 5.80 -7.35 -4.40
C GLY A 87 6.73 -6.55 -3.51
N LEU A 88 7.96 -7.02 -3.44
CA LEU A 88 8.71 -6.93 -2.19
C LEU A 88 9.73 -5.79 -2.18
N GLY A 89 10.15 -5.30 -3.35
CA GLY A 89 11.36 -4.46 -3.44
C GLY A 89 12.59 -5.13 -2.83
N LYS A 90 12.56 -6.47 -2.67
CA LYS A 90 13.64 -7.28 -2.08
C LYS A 90 14.26 -8.15 -3.16
N VAL A 91 15.55 -8.35 -3.00
CA VAL A 91 16.39 -9.17 -3.86
C VAL A 91 16.59 -10.56 -3.25
N ARG A 92 17.00 -11.51 -4.08
CA ARG A 92 17.48 -12.83 -3.66
C ARG A 92 18.80 -12.69 -2.90
N GLN A 93 19.27 -13.77 -2.28
CA GLN A 93 20.51 -13.76 -1.49
C GLN A 93 21.76 -13.40 -2.31
N ASP A 94 21.74 -13.68 -3.61
CA ASP A 94 22.78 -13.32 -4.58
C ASP A 94 22.71 -11.85 -5.03
N GLY A 95 21.73 -11.07 -4.53
CA GLY A 95 21.52 -9.67 -4.92
C GLY A 95 20.71 -9.49 -6.20
N GLU A 96 20.31 -10.57 -6.88
CA GLU A 96 19.49 -10.48 -8.09
C GLU A 96 18.01 -10.22 -7.76
N THR A 97 17.34 -9.51 -8.65
CA THR A 97 15.88 -9.32 -8.57
C THR A 97 15.18 -10.65 -8.92
N PRO A 98 14.17 -11.10 -8.16
CA PRO A 98 13.39 -12.31 -8.50
C PRO A 98 12.77 -12.20 -9.89
N LYS A 99 12.93 -13.24 -10.71
CA LYS A 99 12.47 -13.27 -12.11
C LYS A 99 11.06 -13.85 -12.24
N ASP A 100 10.62 -14.63 -11.27
CA ASP A 100 9.32 -15.29 -11.27
C ASP A 100 8.70 -15.40 -9.86
N ARG A 101 7.50 -15.99 -9.79
CA ARG A 101 6.71 -16.10 -8.56
C ARG A 101 7.34 -17.06 -7.55
N TRP A 102 8.04 -18.09 -8.01
CA TRP A 102 8.68 -19.07 -7.13
C TRP A 102 9.89 -18.46 -6.44
N GLN A 103 10.71 -17.74 -7.19
CA GLN A 103 11.85 -17.00 -6.63
C GLN A 103 11.39 -15.91 -5.66
N LEU A 104 10.27 -15.23 -5.96
CA LEU A 104 9.71 -14.27 -5.01
C LEU A 104 9.22 -14.95 -3.73
N ALA A 105 8.56 -16.12 -3.85
CA ALA A 105 8.11 -16.90 -2.71
C ALA A 105 9.27 -17.39 -1.84
N GLU A 106 10.40 -17.78 -2.44
CA GLU A 106 11.63 -18.12 -1.71
C GLU A 106 12.17 -16.93 -0.91
N VAL A 107 12.21 -15.74 -1.51
CA VAL A 107 12.62 -14.50 -0.83
C VAL A 107 11.68 -14.20 0.35
N ALA A 108 10.37 -14.28 0.12
CA ALA A 108 9.37 -14.07 1.16
C ALA A 108 9.51 -15.08 2.30
N ALA A 109 9.67 -16.37 1.98
CA ALA A 109 9.86 -17.44 2.96
C ALA A 109 11.14 -17.23 3.80
N GLY A 110 12.22 -16.78 3.17
CA GLY A 110 13.46 -16.44 3.87
C GLY A 110 13.28 -15.29 4.88
N ILE A 111 12.54 -14.25 4.50
CA ILE A 111 12.21 -13.12 5.39
C ILE A 111 11.36 -13.59 6.56
N ILE A 112 10.31 -14.36 6.29
CA ILE A 112 9.41 -14.88 7.33
C ILE A 112 10.18 -15.73 8.34
N LYS A 113 11.05 -16.64 7.87
CA LYS A 113 11.89 -17.46 8.76
C LYS A 113 12.80 -16.62 9.64
N ARG A 114 13.44 -15.59 9.09
CA ARG A 114 14.29 -14.68 9.86
C ARG A 114 13.49 -13.93 10.94
N GLN A 115 12.33 -13.41 10.58
CA GLN A 115 11.45 -12.72 11.53
C GLN A 115 10.96 -13.64 12.65
N GLN A 116 10.63 -14.90 12.32
CA GLN A 116 10.26 -15.90 13.32
C GLN A 116 11.42 -16.18 14.28
N GLN A 117 12.65 -16.33 13.78
CA GLN A 117 13.85 -16.50 14.61
C GLN A 117 14.11 -15.29 15.51
N GLU A 118 14.03 -14.08 14.97
CA GLU A 118 14.21 -12.84 15.76
C GLU A 118 13.12 -12.69 16.84
N LEU A 119 11.87 -13.03 16.52
CA LEU A 119 10.78 -13.01 17.48
C LEU A 119 10.99 -14.04 18.59
N GLU A 120 11.45 -15.24 18.26
CA GLU A 120 11.74 -16.28 19.23
C GLU A 120 12.89 -15.87 20.17
N GLN A 121 13.98 -15.34 19.62
CA GLN A 121 15.09 -14.80 20.42
C GLN A 121 14.62 -13.70 21.37
N ARG A 122 13.76 -12.77 20.88
CA ARG A 122 13.18 -11.72 21.72
C ARG A 122 12.28 -12.29 22.80
N ARG A 123 11.45 -13.28 22.50
CA ARG A 123 10.58 -13.95 23.49
C ARG A 123 11.40 -14.62 24.57
N GLN A 124 12.48 -15.31 24.20
CA GLN A 124 13.40 -15.94 25.15
C GLN A 124 14.09 -14.91 26.04
N ALA A 125 14.58 -13.80 25.46
CA ALA A 125 15.15 -12.71 26.24
C ALA A 125 14.13 -12.08 27.20
N MET A 126 12.88 -11.89 26.76
CA MET A 126 11.78 -11.37 27.59
C MET A 126 11.31 -12.36 28.66
N ALA A 127 11.60 -13.65 28.52
CA ALA A 127 11.27 -14.67 29.52
C ALA A 127 12.27 -14.67 30.70
N LEU A 128 13.44 -14.04 30.55
CA LEU A 128 14.41 -13.93 31.63
C LEU A 128 13.89 -13.03 32.76
N PRO A 129 13.91 -13.49 34.03
CA PRO A 129 13.36 -12.74 35.16
C PRO A 129 14.00 -11.36 35.33
N GLY A 130 15.32 -11.25 35.12
CA GLY A 130 16.04 -9.98 35.24
C GLY A 130 15.65 -8.94 34.18
N VAL A 131 15.21 -9.38 32.99
CA VAL A 131 14.80 -8.48 31.90
C VAL A 131 13.42 -7.88 32.18
N LYS A 132 12.47 -8.67 32.70
CA LYS A 132 11.15 -8.14 33.10
C LYS A 132 11.27 -7.11 34.22
N ALA A 133 12.04 -7.43 35.26
CA ALA A 133 12.27 -6.52 36.38
C ALA A 133 12.95 -5.21 35.93
N ALA A 134 13.93 -5.30 35.02
CA ALA A 134 14.58 -4.11 34.45
C ALA A 134 13.62 -3.26 33.59
N LEU A 135 12.76 -3.88 32.79
CA LEU A 135 11.75 -3.18 31.98
C LEU A 135 10.68 -2.50 32.84
N GLU A 136 10.25 -3.15 33.93
CA GLU A 136 9.31 -2.57 34.90
C GLU A 136 9.94 -1.39 35.64
N ALA A 137 11.19 -1.54 36.12
CA ALA A 137 11.93 -0.45 36.74
C ALA A 137 12.09 0.75 35.79
N HIS A 138 12.46 0.50 34.53
CA HIS A 138 12.56 1.54 33.50
C HIS A 138 11.21 2.19 33.19
N ARG A 139 10.11 1.43 33.19
CA ARG A 139 8.76 1.97 33.00
C ARG A 139 8.35 2.87 34.18
N MET A 140 8.62 2.46 35.41
CA MET A 140 8.35 3.25 36.60
C MET A 140 9.16 4.56 36.61
N GLU A 141 10.44 4.49 36.22
CA GLU A 141 11.31 5.67 36.11
C GLU A 141 10.76 6.68 35.08
N ARG A 142 10.37 6.19 33.89
CA ARG A 142 9.73 7.01 32.86
C ARG A 142 8.44 7.66 33.34
N GLN A 143 7.64 6.94 34.12
CA GLN A 143 6.40 7.45 34.65
C GLN A 143 6.64 8.54 35.71
N ARG A 144 7.61 8.33 36.61
CA ARG A 144 8.04 9.36 37.57
C ARG A 144 8.56 10.61 36.88
N GLN A 145 9.41 10.48 35.86
CA GLN A 145 9.88 11.63 35.09
C GLN A 145 8.75 12.41 34.41
N GLN A 146 7.68 11.73 33.97
CA GLN A 146 6.50 12.39 33.43
C GLN A 146 5.69 13.10 34.52
N GLU A 147 5.47 12.45 35.66
CA GLU A 147 4.77 13.01 36.81
C GLU A 147 5.53 14.24 37.37
N ASP A 148 6.84 14.15 37.50
CA ASP A 148 7.72 15.25 37.94
C ASP A 148 7.72 16.41 36.94
N ALA A 149 7.75 16.13 35.63
CA ALA A 149 7.66 17.16 34.60
C ALA A 149 6.31 17.89 34.64
N VAL A 150 5.21 17.17 34.87
CA VAL A 150 3.87 17.74 35.04
C VAL A 150 3.79 18.56 36.33
N ALA A 151 4.33 18.05 37.43
CA ALA A 151 4.36 18.74 38.72
C ALA A 151 5.19 20.04 38.65
N GLU A 152 6.35 20.01 38.00
CA GLU A 152 7.16 21.21 37.74
C GLU A 152 6.42 22.22 36.87
N GLN A 153 5.73 21.75 35.82
CA GLN A 153 4.95 22.63 34.94
C GLN A 153 3.79 23.28 35.70
N GLU A 154 3.11 22.53 36.56
CA GLU A 154 2.03 23.04 37.41
C GLU A 154 2.56 24.05 38.43
N GLN A 155 3.68 23.77 39.11
CA GLN A 155 4.32 24.71 40.03
C GLN A 155 4.75 26.00 39.32
N LYS A 156 5.36 25.89 38.13
CA LYS A 156 5.73 27.05 37.30
C LYS A 156 4.48 27.84 36.90
N TRP A 157 3.37 27.18 36.56
CA TRP A 157 2.11 27.84 36.24
C TRP A 157 1.53 28.58 37.47
N ARG A 158 1.47 27.93 38.63
CA ARG A 158 0.98 28.50 39.90
C ARG A 158 1.83 29.67 40.41
N GLY A 159 3.16 29.57 40.27
CA GLY A 159 4.12 30.61 40.68
C GLY A 159 4.33 31.73 39.65
N SER A 160 3.95 31.52 38.40
CA SER A 160 3.97 32.58 37.37
C SER A 160 2.85 33.60 37.59
N ARG A 161 2.93 34.77 36.95
CA ARG A 161 1.81 35.75 36.90
C ARG A 161 0.55 35.22 36.20
N GLY A 162 0.54 33.96 35.75
CA GLY A 162 -0.61 33.15 35.38
C GLY A 162 -1.36 33.67 34.16
N HIS A 163 -1.00 33.18 32.98
CA HIS A 163 -1.87 33.25 31.81
C HIS A 163 -2.06 31.82 31.30
N GLY A 164 -3.30 31.33 31.37
CA GLY A 164 -3.68 30.11 30.66
C GLY A 164 -3.70 30.35 29.15
N PRO A 165 -3.83 29.29 28.32
CA PRO A 165 -4.07 29.44 26.88
C PRO A 165 -5.41 30.18 26.69
N GLY A 166 -5.36 31.50 26.47
CA GLY A 166 -6.51 32.42 26.48
C GLY A 166 -6.36 33.68 27.34
N GLY A 167 -5.28 33.85 28.10
CA GLY A 167 -4.92 35.12 28.74
C GLY A 167 -5.65 35.48 30.05
N ALA A 168 -6.66 34.71 30.48
CA ALA A 168 -7.35 34.95 31.76
C ALA A 168 -6.89 33.97 32.86
N ARG A 169 -6.73 34.46 34.09
CA ARG A 169 -6.63 33.63 35.30
C ARG A 169 -8.04 33.23 35.74
N HIS A 170 -8.37 31.94 35.67
CA HIS A 170 -9.47 31.40 36.48
C HIS A 170 -8.88 30.87 37.79
N THR A 171 -8.73 31.74 38.78
CA THR A 171 -8.69 31.32 40.18
C THR A 171 -10.14 31.26 40.63
N GLY A 172 -10.68 30.04 40.80
CA GLY A 172 -11.97 29.86 41.46
C GLY A 172 -11.78 30.07 42.95
N ASP A 173 -12.37 31.13 43.47
CA ASP A 173 -12.88 31.17 44.85
C ASP A 173 -14.22 30.42 44.90
#